data_AF-A0A7V3T8E5-F1
#
_entry.id   AF-A0A7V3T8E5-F1
#
_cell.length_a   1.000
_cell.length_b   1.000
_cell.length_c   1.000
_cell.angle_alpha   90.00
_cell.angle_beta   90.00
_cell.angle_gamma   90.00
#
_symmetry.space_group_name_H-M   'P 1'
#
loop_
_entity.id
_entity.type
_entity.pdbx_description
1 polymer ?
#
loop_
_entity_poly.entity_id
_entity_poly.type
_entity_poly.pdbx_seq_one_letter_code
_entity_poly.pdbx_strand_id
1 'polypeptide(L)'
;MRFPLALTAKITGHLIRHKLRRTPRFALVLQLEPLHACNLACTGCGRIREYSTSIKDVVPLDRCLAAAAECDAPMVSICGGEPLIYPQIEQLVQGLRRQGRIVYLCTNGLLMRRKLCDYLAAIYQPKFETALQELLADKLISPAQAETIRRGNPEGRPVIRPSQWFYWNVHIDGVEYTHDLMVEREGVFQECVQAIKLAKRLGFQVATNTTVYRQTNVEELEDMFRFFSALGVDGHTISPGYDYDAAKQDMLKRLGKDPAEFFLTRALTRQKFARILDWGDRFPILGTRVYQEFLAGLRELTCTAWAIPTYNIRGWKAPCYLITDAHYPTYAEMLQKVDWDRYGVVDGVVRDPRCANCMVHCGYDPSGALGTNYQPGDHWKNLKYTFAPRPKPCALDPELVRRVFNGASAGRGHTSTSPAPAAKPQLKPNAPLPSVAKAPEPVGRHVAHPDHTAQATASSVPSNRHGAKPSGA
;
A
#
# COMPACT_ATOMS: atom_id res chain seq x y z
N MET A 1 -25.00 -3.40 11.39
CA MET A 1 -24.48 -3.75 10.05
C MET A 1 -22.96 -3.72 10.10
N ARG A 2 -22.28 -4.61 9.37
CA ARG A 2 -20.82 -4.74 9.37
C ARG A 2 -20.14 -3.47 8.87
N PHE A 3 -20.68 -2.87 7.80
CA PHE A 3 -20.21 -1.59 7.26
C PHE A 3 -21.32 -0.52 7.30
N PRO A 4 -20.99 0.78 7.31
CA PRO A 4 -21.99 1.85 7.32
C PRO A 4 -22.90 1.80 6.08
N LEU A 5 -24.22 1.81 6.29
CA LEU A 5 -25.22 1.71 5.23
C LEU A 5 -25.05 2.80 4.15
N ALA A 6 -24.74 4.03 4.57
CA ALA A 6 -24.59 5.16 3.66
C ALA A 6 -23.44 4.93 2.66
N LEU A 7 -22.33 4.34 3.11
CA LEU A 7 -21.18 4.00 2.27
C LEU A 7 -21.53 2.87 1.31
N THR A 8 -22.13 1.80 1.84
CA THR A 8 -22.60 0.65 1.04
C THR A 8 -23.55 1.10 -0.07
N ALA A 9 -24.58 1.89 0.27
CA ALA A 9 -25.55 2.39 -0.69
C ALA A 9 -24.89 3.24 -1.80
N LYS A 10 -23.89 4.07 -1.46
CA LYS A 10 -23.16 4.87 -2.44
C LYS A 10 -22.36 4.00 -3.42
N ILE A 11 -21.60 3.03 -2.92
CA ILE A 11 -20.80 2.11 -3.76
C ILE A 11 -21.72 1.24 -4.62
N THR A 12 -22.78 0.66 -4.04
CA THR A 12 -23.76 -0.16 -4.77
C THR A 12 -24.47 0.66 -5.85
N GLY A 13 -24.90 1.89 -5.55
CA GLY A 13 -25.52 2.78 -6.54
C GLY A 13 -24.60 3.11 -7.70
N HIS A 14 -23.29 3.33 -7.43
CA HIS A 14 -22.28 3.53 -8.45
C HIS A 14 -22.13 2.32 -9.39
N LEU A 15 -22.02 1.12 -8.81
CA LEU A 15 -21.94 -0.14 -9.54
C LEU A 15 -23.17 -0.38 -10.42
N ILE A 16 -24.37 -0.22 -9.86
CA ILE A 16 -25.63 -0.39 -10.60
C ILE A 16 -25.71 0.60 -11.77
N ARG A 17 -25.40 1.88 -11.53
CA ARG A 17 -25.39 2.91 -12.57
C ARG A 17 -24.51 2.53 -13.76
N HIS A 18 -23.28 2.10 -13.52
CA HIS A 18 -22.36 1.72 -14.60
C HIS A 18 -22.74 0.39 -15.26
N LYS A 19 -23.28 -0.57 -14.52
CA LYS A 19 -23.79 -1.84 -15.07
C LYS A 19 -24.98 -1.60 -16.00
N LEU A 20 -25.91 -0.73 -15.62
CA LEU A 20 -27.05 -0.32 -16.46
C LEU A 20 -26.59 0.43 -17.72
N ARG A 21 -25.58 1.30 -17.59
CA ARG A 21 -24.96 2.03 -18.72
C ARG A 21 -24.03 1.16 -19.57
N ARG A 22 -23.79 -0.09 -19.19
CA ARG A 22 -22.80 -1.00 -19.82
C ARG A 22 -21.43 -0.33 -20.01
N THR A 23 -21.00 0.47 -19.03
CA THR A 23 -19.69 1.12 -19.08
C THR A 23 -18.62 0.04 -18.96
N PRO A 24 -17.72 -0.13 -19.96
CA PRO A 24 -16.79 -1.26 -19.98
C PRO A 24 -15.74 -1.18 -18.87
N ARG A 25 -15.24 0.03 -18.57
CA ARG A 25 -14.22 0.29 -17.54
C ARG A 25 -14.57 1.58 -16.82
N PHE A 26 -14.56 1.56 -15.49
CA PHE A 26 -14.87 2.71 -14.64
C PHE A 26 -14.20 2.58 -13.27
N ALA A 27 -13.85 3.72 -12.66
CA ALA A 27 -13.17 3.72 -11.37
C ALA A 27 -14.12 3.41 -10.21
N LEU A 28 -13.65 2.63 -9.25
CA LEU A 28 -14.31 2.37 -7.96
C LEU A 28 -13.63 3.12 -6.81
N VAL A 29 -12.31 3.21 -6.84
CA VAL A 29 -11.52 4.00 -5.90
C VAL A 29 -10.47 4.76 -6.69
N LEU A 30 -10.38 6.09 -6.51
CA LEU A 30 -9.23 6.83 -6.98
C LEU A 30 -8.10 6.70 -5.97
N GLN A 31 -6.93 6.27 -6.42
CA GLN A 31 -5.71 6.37 -5.66
C GLN A 31 -5.00 7.69 -5.99
N LEU A 32 -5.02 8.64 -5.07
CA LEU A 32 -4.51 9.99 -5.28
C LEU A 32 -3.20 10.18 -4.51
N GLU A 33 -2.11 10.41 -5.24
CA GLU A 33 -0.77 10.68 -4.70
C GLU A 33 -0.44 12.17 -4.87
N PRO A 34 -0.87 13.06 -3.96
CA PRO A 34 -0.63 14.50 -4.12
C PRO A 34 0.85 14.88 -3.94
N LEU A 35 1.66 13.98 -3.40
CA LEU A 35 3.10 14.12 -3.25
C LEU A 35 3.78 12.75 -3.12
N HIS A 36 5.10 12.72 -3.29
CA HIS A 36 5.93 11.52 -3.05
C HIS A 36 6.85 11.64 -1.83
N ALA A 37 7.00 12.83 -1.24
CA ALA A 37 7.77 13.03 -0.01
C ALA A 37 7.22 12.23 1.18
N CYS A 38 8.10 11.58 1.93
CA CYS A 38 7.75 10.83 3.13
C CYS A 38 8.73 11.16 4.27
N ASN A 39 8.26 11.05 5.50
CA ASN A 39 9.03 11.21 6.73
C ASN A 39 9.52 9.87 7.33
N LEU A 40 9.36 8.77 6.59
CA LEU A 40 9.82 7.42 6.92
C LEU A 40 10.49 6.78 5.69
N ALA A 41 11.28 5.73 5.92
CA ALA A 41 12.01 4.99 4.89
C ALA A 41 11.66 3.49 4.93
N CYS A 42 10.37 3.17 4.93
CA CYS A 42 9.89 1.82 5.18
C CYS A 42 10.47 0.78 4.20
N THR A 43 10.92 -0.36 4.74
CA THR A 43 11.33 -1.52 3.94
C THR A 43 10.13 -2.00 3.10
N GLY A 44 10.33 -2.14 1.79
CA GLY A 44 9.29 -2.56 0.84
C GLY A 44 8.51 -1.40 0.18
N CYS A 45 8.73 -0.15 0.60
CA CYS A 45 8.17 1.03 -0.07
C CYS A 45 9.11 1.52 -1.19
N GLY A 46 8.74 1.31 -2.46
CA GLY A 46 9.52 1.78 -3.62
C GLY A 46 9.22 3.22 -4.07
N ARG A 47 8.20 3.88 -3.50
CA ARG A 47 7.66 5.15 -4.02
C ARG A 47 8.60 6.35 -3.90
N ILE A 48 9.34 6.45 -2.79
CA ILE A 48 10.32 7.53 -2.55
C ILE A 48 11.40 7.52 -3.64
N ARG A 49 11.76 6.35 -4.16
CA ARG A 49 12.79 6.18 -5.19
C ARG A 49 12.28 6.30 -6.61
N GLU A 50 11.10 5.74 -6.89
CA GLU A 50 10.41 5.84 -8.19
C GLU A 50 10.36 7.30 -8.68
N TYR A 51 10.26 8.25 -7.75
CA TYR A 51 10.20 9.69 -8.05
C TYR A 51 11.21 10.53 -7.27
N SER A 52 12.40 9.97 -7.01
CA SER A 52 13.48 10.68 -6.26
C SER A 52 13.84 12.06 -6.82
N THR A 53 13.69 12.28 -8.14
CA THR A 53 13.92 13.56 -8.81
C THR A 53 12.79 14.58 -8.65
N SER A 54 11.58 14.14 -8.29
CA SER A 54 10.37 14.97 -8.12
C SER A 54 9.81 14.90 -6.71
N ILE A 55 10.63 14.53 -5.72
CA ILE A 55 10.16 14.31 -4.35
C ILE A 55 9.60 15.59 -3.69
N LYS A 56 10.08 16.75 -4.12
CA LYS A 56 9.64 18.07 -3.64
C LYS A 56 8.40 18.59 -4.36
N ASP A 57 8.07 17.99 -5.51
CA ASP A 57 6.92 18.41 -6.29
C ASP A 57 5.64 17.96 -5.58
N VAL A 58 4.60 18.77 -5.73
CA VAL A 58 3.27 18.46 -5.21
C VAL A 58 2.25 18.70 -6.32
N VAL A 59 1.20 17.89 -6.35
CA VAL A 59 0.05 18.12 -7.22
C VAL A 59 -0.72 19.32 -6.64
N PRO A 60 -0.96 20.39 -7.42
CA PRO A 60 -1.81 21.50 -6.99
C PRO A 60 -3.21 21.03 -6.58
N LEU A 61 -3.80 21.69 -5.57
CA LEU A 61 -5.10 21.30 -5.01
C LEU A 61 -6.21 21.22 -6.06
N ASP A 62 -6.28 22.19 -6.98
CA ASP A 62 -7.26 22.22 -8.07
C ASP A 62 -7.12 21.00 -8.98
N ARG A 63 -5.88 20.56 -9.26
CA ARG A 63 -5.60 19.37 -10.07
C ARG A 63 -5.96 18.08 -9.35
N CYS A 64 -5.70 17.98 -8.05
CA CYS A 64 -6.18 16.86 -7.23
C CYS A 64 -7.71 16.72 -7.29
N LEU A 65 -8.43 17.85 -7.13
CA LEU A 65 -9.89 17.86 -7.16
C LEU A 65 -10.44 17.62 -8.56
N ALA A 66 -9.76 18.12 -9.61
CA ALA A 66 -10.12 17.88 -11.00
C ALA A 66 -9.97 16.40 -11.37
N ALA A 67 -8.86 15.75 -11.00
CA ALA A 67 -8.65 14.31 -11.24
C ALA A 67 -9.73 13.46 -10.55
N ALA A 68 -10.10 13.81 -9.30
CA ALA A 68 -11.18 13.15 -8.58
C ALA A 68 -12.56 13.38 -9.23
N ALA A 69 -12.80 14.55 -9.82
CA ALA A 69 -14.01 14.81 -10.59
C ALA A 69 -14.03 14.00 -11.90
N GLU A 70 -12.90 13.96 -12.60
CA GLU A 70 -12.73 13.36 -13.92
C GLU A 70 -13.01 11.86 -13.95
N CYS A 71 -12.43 11.07 -13.03
CA CYS A 71 -12.63 9.62 -13.04
C CYS A 71 -13.93 9.15 -12.39
N ASP A 72 -14.68 10.07 -11.77
CA ASP A 72 -15.94 9.84 -11.07
C ASP A 72 -15.96 8.68 -10.06
N ALA A 73 -14.81 8.37 -9.44
CA ALA A 73 -14.75 7.32 -8.43
C ALA A 73 -15.58 7.74 -7.19
N PRO A 74 -16.47 6.89 -6.63
CA PRO A 74 -17.26 7.25 -5.45
C PRO A 74 -16.39 7.41 -4.18
N MET A 75 -15.20 6.84 -4.19
CA MET A 75 -14.22 6.83 -3.11
C MET A 75 -12.86 7.32 -3.59
N VAL A 76 -12.14 8.04 -2.73
CA VAL A 76 -10.78 8.51 -2.96
C VAL A 76 -9.91 8.08 -1.78
N SER A 77 -8.84 7.35 -2.08
CA SER A 77 -7.76 7.07 -1.14
C SER A 77 -6.63 8.07 -1.39
N ILE A 78 -6.42 8.98 -0.45
CA ILE A 78 -5.28 9.91 -0.46
C ILE A 78 -4.08 9.15 0.12
N CYS A 79 -3.05 8.93 -0.70
CA CYS A 79 -1.85 8.17 -0.37
C CYS A 79 -0.61 8.81 -1.02
N GLY A 80 0.42 8.03 -1.38
CA GLY A 80 1.66 8.51 -2.01
C GLY A 80 2.83 8.38 -1.04
N GLY A 81 3.53 9.48 -0.78
CA GLY A 81 4.47 9.57 0.34
C GLY A 81 3.73 9.56 1.70
N GLU A 82 3.98 10.55 2.56
CA GLU A 82 3.12 10.79 3.74
C GLU A 82 2.15 11.94 3.45
N PRO A 83 0.86 11.68 3.20
CA PRO A 83 -0.11 12.71 2.82
C PRO A 83 -0.25 13.85 3.81
N LEU A 84 0.01 13.63 5.10
CA LEU A 84 -0.06 14.70 6.11
C LEU A 84 1.06 15.75 5.99
N ILE A 85 2.05 15.53 5.12
CA ILE A 85 3.05 16.54 4.73
C ILE A 85 2.47 17.50 3.67
N TYR A 86 1.42 17.10 2.94
CA TYR A 86 0.86 17.92 1.87
C TYR A 86 0.28 19.23 2.43
N PRO A 87 0.74 20.41 1.94
CA PRO A 87 0.40 21.69 2.55
C PRO A 87 -1.10 22.02 2.59
N GLN A 88 -1.88 21.45 1.66
CA GLN A 88 -3.31 21.73 1.51
C GLN A 88 -4.17 20.50 1.84
N ILE A 89 -3.71 19.63 2.74
CA ILE A 89 -4.38 18.35 3.02
C ILE A 89 -5.79 18.54 3.59
N GLU A 90 -5.99 19.54 4.44
CA GLU A 90 -7.31 19.86 5.00
C GLU A 90 -8.27 20.35 3.91
N GLN A 91 -7.81 21.25 3.03
CA GLN A 91 -8.59 21.73 1.90
C GLN A 91 -8.90 20.60 0.90
N LEU A 92 -7.96 19.69 0.67
CA LEU A 92 -8.15 18.53 -0.21
C LEU A 92 -9.24 17.61 0.36
N VAL A 93 -9.15 17.23 1.63
CA VAL A 93 -10.17 16.41 2.29
C VAL A 93 -11.54 17.09 2.22
N GLN A 94 -11.62 18.40 2.52
CA GLN A 94 -12.87 19.14 2.44
C GLN A 94 -13.42 19.23 0.99
N GLY A 95 -12.55 19.46 0.00
CA GLY A 95 -12.92 19.51 -1.41
C GLY A 95 -13.49 18.18 -1.91
N LEU A 96 -12.81 17.07 -1.62
CA LEU A 96 -13.30 15.73 -1.94
C LEU A 96 -14.61 15.41 -1.23
N ARG A 97 -14.77 15.86 0.03
CA ARG A 97 -16.03 15.70 0.75
C ARG A 97 -17.18 16.50 0.15
N ARG A 98 -16.92 17.71 -0.36
CA ARG A 98 -17.91 18.52 -1.11
C ARG A 98 -18.30 17.89 -2.44
N GLN A 99 -17.39 17.18 -3.09
CA GLN A 99 -17.72 16.30 -4.24
C GLN A 99 -18.52 15.04 -3.83
N GLY A 100 -18.86 14.90 -2.55
CA GLY A 100 -19.60 13.76 -2.02
C GLY A 100 -18.77 12.49 -1.90
N ARG A 101 -17.43 12.52 -2.07
CA ARG A 101 -16.58 11.33 -2.06
C ARG A 101 -16.49 10.69 -0.66
N ILE A 102 -16.30 9.37 -0.63
CA ILE A 102 -15.78 8.66 0.55
C ILE A 102 -14.28 8.90 0.57
N VAL A 103 -13.72 9.39 1.67
CA VAL A 103 -12.30 9.74 1.74
C VAL A 103 -11.58 8.83 2.71
N TYR A 104 -10.57 8.11 2.24
CA TYR A 104 -9.60 7.41 3.07
C TYR A 104 -8.31 8.20 3.04
N LEU A 105 -7.83 8.63 4.21
CA LEU A 105 -6.53 9.28 4.33
C LEU A 105 -5.53 8.27 4.87
N CYS A 106 -4.70 7.73 3.97
CA CYS A 106 -3.68 6.75 4.29
C CYS A 106 -2.47 7.45 4.93
N THR A 107 -2.12 7.09 6.16
CA THR A 107 -1.03 7.74 6.90
C THR A 107 -0.19 6.72 7.66
N ASN A 108 1.09 7.02 7.86
CA ASN A 108 1.96 6.27 8.77
C ASN A 108 1.75 6.65 10.25
N GLY A 109 0.83 7.56 10.55
CA GLY A 109 0.39 7.89 11.91
C GLY A 109 1.21 8.96 12.62
N LEU A 110 2.46 9.23 12.22
CA LEU A 110 3.36 10.16 12.94
C LEU A 110 2.84 11.60 13.05
N LEU A 111 2.09 12.06 12.04
CA LEU A 111 1.54 13.41 12.00
C LEU A 111 0.04 13.45 12.38
N MET A 112 -0.57 12.30 12.64
CA MET A 112 -2.01 12.18 12.82
C MET A 112 -2.49 12.88 14.10
N ARG A 113 -1.80 12.70 15.24
CA ARG A 113 -2.17 13.39 16.50
C ARG A 113 -2.13 14.91 16.37
N ARG A 114 -1.19 15.46 15.61
CA ARG A 114 -1.14 16.91 15.33
C ARG A 114 -2.42 17.38 14.66
N LYS A 115 -2.88 16.69 13.61
CA LYS A 115 -4.14 17.04 12.91
C LYS A 115 -5.38 16.87 13.77
N LEU A 116 -5.39 15.87 14.67
CA LEU A 116 -6.46 15.69 15.65
C LEU A 116 -6.49 16.83 16.68
N CYS A 117 -5.31 17.32 17.10
CA CYS A 117 -5.20 18.50 17.96
C CYS A 117 -5.65 19.77 17.24
N ASP A 118 -5.32 19.93 15.95
CA ASP A 118 -5.79 21.07 15.14
C ASP A 118 -7.34 21.09 15.09
N TYR A 119 -7.97 19.93 14.92
CA TYR A 119 -9.44 19.81 15.01
C TYR A 119 -9.97 20.19 16.39
N LEU A 120 -9.37 19.67 17.45
CA LEU A 120 -9.74 20.00 18.84
C LEU A 120 -9.65 21.50 19.10
N ALA A 121 -8.55 22.14 18.69
CA ALA A 121 -8.37 23.58 18.80
C ALA A 121 -9.46 24.35 18.05
N ALA A 122 -9.85 23.88 16.86
CA ALA A 122 -10.89 24.52 16.05
C ALA A 122 -12.30 24.41 16.63
N ILE A 123 -12.55 23.46 17.53
CA ILE A 123 -13.86 23.29 18.18
C ILE A 123 -13.85 23.65 19.67
N TYR A 124 -12.69 23.99 20.23
CA TYR A 124 -12.52 24.16 21.67
C TYR A 124 -13.47 25.24 22.23
N GLN A 125 -14.08 24.91 23.37
CA GLN A 125 -14.95 25.76 24.16
C GLN A 125 -14.68 25.41 25.63
N PRO A 126 -14.87 26.34 26.59
CA PRO A 126 -14.60 26.07 28.01
C PRO A 126 -15.29 24.81 28.56
N LYS A 127 -16.46 24.45 28.02
CA LYS A 127 -17.19 23.22 28.38
C LYS A 127 -16.44 21.92 28.04
N PHE A 128 -15.43 21.96 27.19
CA PHE A 128 -14.60 20.80 26.82
C PHE A 128 -13.38 20.65 27.73
N GLU A 129 -13.19 21.50 28.74
CA GLU A 129 -12.02 21.43 29.63
C GLU A 129 -11.94 20.10 30.38
N THR A 130 -13.06 19.55 30.88
CA THR A 130 -13.07 18.23 31.52
C THR A 130 -12.57 17.14 30.58
N ALA A 131 -13.07 17.11 29.34
CA ALA A 131 -12.60 16.16 28.33
C ALA A 131 -11.12 16.36 28.00
N LEU A 132 -10.64 17.61 27.96
CA LEU A 132 -9.22 17.91 27.74
C LEU A 132 -8.32 17.38 28.87
N GLN A 133 -8.77 17.50 30.13
CA GLN A 133 -8.07 16.94 31.29
C GLN A 133 -8.03 15.41 31.26
N GLU A 134 -9.11 14.76 30.83
CA GLU A 134 -9.12 13.30 30.61
C GLU A 134 -8.10 12.88 29.54
N LEU A 135 -8.03 13.61 28.42
CA LEU A 135 -7.03 13.33 27.37
C LEU A 135 -5.59 13.49 27.87
N LEU A 136 -5.32 14.45 28.77
CA LEU A 136 -4.03 14.63 29.43
C LEU A 136 -3.72 13.47 30.39
N ALA A 137 -4.69 13.07 31.22
CA ALA A 137 -4.55 11.96 32.15
C ALA A 137 -4.28 10.62 31.42
N ASP A 138 -4.96 10.39 30.30
CA ASP A 138 -4.77 9.24 29.41
C ASP A 138 -3.47 9.34 28.57
N LYS A 139 -2.72 10.44 28.68
CA LYS A 139 -1.48 10.73 27.90
C LYS A 139 -1.71 10.73 26.39
N LEU A 140 -2.92 11.02 25.93
CA LEU A 140 -3.25 11.12 24.51
C LEU A 140 -2.75 12.43 23.90
N ILE A 141 -2.64 13.47 24.72
CA ILE A 141 -2.06 14.77 24.37
C ILE A 141 -1.02 15.19 25.42
N SER A 142 -0.08 16.05 25.03
CA SER A 142 0.88 16.68 25.94
C SER A 142 0.35 17.98 26.55
N PRO A 143 0.93 18.48 27.64
CA PRO A 143 0.59 19.80 28.20
C PRO A 143 0.68 20.94 27.17
N ALA A 144 1.74 20.94 26.34
CA ALA A 144 1.91 21.93 25.28
C ALA A 144 0.84 21.83 24.18
N GLN A 145 0.37 20.61 23.87
CA GLN A 145 -0.77 20.42 22.96
C GLN A 145 -2.06 20.93 23.58
N ALA A 146 -2.30 20.68 24.87
CA ALA A 146 -3.47 21.21 25.57
C ALA A 146 -3.50 22.75 25.59
N GLU A 147 -2.38 23.41 25.84
CA GLU A 147 -2.27 24.88 25.71
C GLU A 147 -2.60 25.36 24.30
N THR A 148 -2.10 24.66 23.29
CA THR A 148 -2.40 24.98 21.89
C THR A 148 -3.88 24.80 21.57
N ILE A 149 -4.53 23.77 22.11
CA ILE A 149 -5.97 23.56 21.97
C ILE A 149 -6.76 24.70 22.64
N ARG A 150 -6.35 25.14 23.84
CA ARG A 150 -6.99 26.26 24.56
C ARG A 150 -6.86 27.59 23.82
N ARG A 151 -5.74 27.83 23.13
CA ARG A 151 -5.55 29.01 22.27
C ARG A 151 -6.52 29.03 21.07
N GLY A 152 -7.09 27.88 20.71
CA GLY A 152 -8.05 27.75 19.63
C GLY A 152 -7.41 27.90 18.23
N ASN A 153 -8.26 28.16 17.24
CA ASN A 153 -7.86 28.36 15.84
C ASN A 153 -8.24 29.78 15.36
N PRO A 154 -7.51 30.83 15.80
CA PRO A 154 -7.90 32.22 15.57
C PRO A 154 -7.90 32.60 14.08
N GLU A 155 -7.01 32.00 13.29
CA GLU A 155 -6.93 32.24 11.85
C GLU A 155 -8.00 31.49 11.05
N GLY A 156 -8.85 30.69 11.70
CA GLY A 156 -9.91 29.93 11.02
C GLY A 156 -9.37 28.94 9.99
N ARG A 157 -8.15 28.42 10.19
CA ARG A 157 -7.53 27.48 9.25
C ARG A 157 -8.42 26.25 9.08
N PRO A 158 -8.57 25.71 7.86
CA PRO A 158 -9.36 24.50 7.64
C PRO A 158 -8.75 23.33 8.43
N VAL A 159 -9.63 22.47 8.96
CA VAL A 159 -9.27 21.27 9.73
C VAL A 159 -9.98 20.05 9.15
N ILE A 160 -9.40 18.87 9.40
CA ILE A 160 -10.06 17.59 9.13
C ILE A 160 -11.04 17.31 10.26
N ARG A 161 -12.32 17.11 9.92
CA ARG A 161 -13.41 16.89 10.88
C ARG A 161 -13.90 15.43 10.83
N PRO A 162 -14.39 14.87 11.95
CA PRO A 162 -15.01 13.55 11.93
C PRO A 162 -16.23 13.57 11.02
N SER A 163 -16.39 12.51 10.24
CA SER A 163 -17.52 12.37 9.35
C SER A 163 -17.75 10.90 9.02
N GLN A 164 -19.00 10.54 8.75
CA GLN A 164 -19.32 9.17 8.35
C GLN A 164 -18.75 8.75 6.99
N TRP A 165 -18.19 9.69 6.22
CA TRP A 165 -17.56 9.44 4.92
C TRP A 165 -16.06 9.76 4.91
N PHE A 166 -15.43 9.81 6.08
CA PHE A 166 -13.99 10.01 6.21
C PHE A 166 -13.42 8.96 7.15
N TYR A 167 -12.39 8.24 6.68
CA TYR A 167 -11.60 7.33 7.49
C TYR A 167 -10.16 7.83 7.58
N TRP A 168 -9.63 7.82 8.80
CA TRP A 168 -8.19 7.64 8.99
C TRP A 168 -7.84 6.20 8.64
N ASN A 169 -6.95 6.00 7.68
CA ASN A 169 -6.46 4.67 7.32
C ASN A 169 -4.99 4.54 7.74
N VAL A 170 -4.75 4.00 8.92
CA VAL A 170 -3.42 4.02 9.56
C VAL A 170 -2.63 2.78 9.16
N HIS A 171 -1.45 2.97 8.59
CA HIS A 171 -0.60 1.86 8.15
C HIS A 171 0.01 1.14 9.37
N ILE A 172 -0.33 -0.13 9.55
CA ILE A 172 0.14 -0.98 10.66
C ILE A 172 0.37 -2.39 10.10
N ASP A 173 1.64 -2.81 10.04
CA ASP A 173 2.08 -4.02 9.33
C ASP A 173 2.38 -5.20 10.27
N GLY A 174 2.08 -5.05 11.55
CA GLY A 174 2.27 -6.07 12.58
C GLY A 174 2.14 -5.49 13.99
N VAL A 175 2.46 -6.31 14.98
CA VAL A 175 2.68 -5.87 16.37
C VAL A 175 3.94 -5.02 16.48
N GLU A 176 4.19 -4.39 17.63
CA GLU A 176 5.17 -3.32 17.81
C GLU A 176 6.52 -3.58 17.16
N TYR A 177 7.18 -4.70 17.51
CA TYR A 177 8.51 -5.02 16.98
C TYR A 177 8.50 -5.09 15.45
N THR A 178 7.56 -5.86 14.89
CA THR A 178 7.45 -6.09 13.45
C THR A 178 7.13 -4.79 12.72
N HIS A 179 6.20 -4.00 13.24
CA HIS A 179 5.83 -2.73 12.61
C HIS A 179 6.99 -1.73 12.61
N ASP A 180 7.62 -1.50 13.77
CA ASP A 180 8.73 -0.56 13.91
C ASP A 180 9.92 -0.97 13.04
N LEU A 181 10.20 -2.28 12.95
CA LEU A 181 11.22 -2.84 12.05
C LEU A 181 10.91 -2.54 10.58
N MET A 182 9.65 -2.71 10.14
CA MET A 182 9.27 -2.46 8.75
C MET A 182 9.38 -0.98 8.39
N VAL A 183 9.07 -0.08 9.32
CA VAL A 183 9.16 1.38 9.09
C VAL A 183 10.53 1.97 9.44
N GLU A 184 11.45 1.13 9.92
CA GLU A 184 12.83 1.45 10.31
C GLU A 184 12.93 2.54 11.37
N ARG A 185 11.96 2.57 12.28
CA ARG A 185 11.90 3.57 13.34
C ARG A 185 11.12 3.04 14.53
N GLU A 186 11.78 3.01 15.68
CA GLU A 186 11.15 2.63 16.95
C GLU A 186 10.14 3.68 17.43
N GLY A 187 9.08 3.21 18.09
CA GLY A 187 8.03 4.03 18.69
C GLY A 187 6.94 4.46 17.71
N VAL A 188 7.02 4.10 16.42
CA VAL A 188 5.98 4.42 15.43
C VAL A 188 4.71 3.66 15.75
N PHE A 189 4.80 2.39 16.13
CA PHE A 189 3.63 1.60 16.55
C PHE A 189 2.91 2.25 17.72
N GLN A 190 3.67 2.66 18.75
CA GLN A 190 3.10 3.33 19.92
C GLN A 190 2.42 4.65 19.53
N GLU A 191 3.06 5.45 18.67
CA GLU A 191 2.47 6.68 18.14
C GLU A 191 1.15 6.42 17.41
N CYS A 192 1.11 5.43 16.52
CA CYS A 192 -0.10 5.00 15.82
C CYS A 192 -1.21 4.61 16.80
N VAL A 193 -0.91 3.83 17.84
CA VAL A 193 -1.90 3.44 18.86
C VAL A 193 -2.46 4.66 19.59
N GLN A 194 -1.62 5.62 19.98
CA GLN A 194 -2.09 6.84 20.64
C GLN A 194 -2.93 7.71 19.70
N ALA A 195 -2.53 7.83 18.43
CA ALA A 195 -3.29 8.54 17.41
C ALA A 195 -4.67 7.91 17.18
N ILE A 196 -4.74 6.57 17.11
CA ILE A 196 -6.00 5.82 16.95
C ILE A 196 -6.91 6.05 18.16
N LYS A 197 -6.39 5.91 19.39
CA LYS A 197 -7.17 6.16 20.62
C LYS A 197 -7.75 7.57 20.64
N LEU A 198 -6.95 8.58 20.33
CA LEU A 198 -7.40 9.96 20.26
C LEU A 198 -8.47 10.15 19.16
N ALA A 199 -8.25 9.61 17.96
CA ALA A 199 -9.23 9.69 16.88
C ALA A 199 -10.58 9.04 17.25
N LYS A 200 -10.55 7.89 17.92
CA LYS A 200 -11.76 7.21 18.41
C LYS A 200 -12.50 8.04 19.47
N ARG A 201 -11.78 8.64 20.43
CA ARG A 201 -12.36 9.58 21.41
C ARG A 201 -13.04 10.79 20.75
N LEU A 202 -12.51 11.24 19.61
CA LEU A 202 -13.02 12.38 18.84
C LEU A 202 -14.11 12.00 17.82
N GLY A 203 -14.57 10.74 17.81
CA GLY A 203 -15.66 10.28 16.95
C GLY A 203 -15.27 10.03 15.50
N PHE A 204 -13.98 9.91 15.19
CA PHE A 204 -13.53 9.54 13.85
C PHE A 204 -13.77 8.07 13.55
N GLN A 205 -14.00 7.79 12.27
CA GLN A 205 -13.86 6.43 11.74
C GLN A 205 -12.37 6.16 11.50
N VAL A 206 -11.92 4.99 11.92
CA VAL A 206 -10.51 4.60 11.82
C VAL A 206 -10.43 3.19 11.25
N ALA A 207 -9.63 3.00 10.22
CA ALA A 207 -9.24 1.70 9.72
C ALA A 207 -7.73 1.52 9.87
N THR A 208 -7.25 0.28 9.96
CA THR A 208 -5.83 -0.02 9.74
C THR A 208 -5.61 -0.52 8.33
N ASN A 209 -4.41 -0.28 7.80
CA ASN A 209 -3.93 -0.85 6.56
C ASN A 209 -2.69 -1.71 6.81
N THR A 210 -2.77 -2.99 6.47
CA THR A 210 -1.76 -3.98 6.81
C THR A 210 -1.21 -4.65 5.55
N THR A 211 0.09 -4.57 5.37
CA THR A 211 0.83 -5.29 4.34
C THR A 211 1.47 -6.54 4.94
N VAL A 212 1.18 -7.71 4.35
CA VAL A 212 1.73 -8.99 4.77
C VAL A 212 2.94 -9.34 3.92
N TYR A 213 4.11 -9.43 4.53
CA TYR A 213 5.37 -9.81 3.88
C TYR A 213 5.70 -11.28 4.13
N ARG A 214 6.76 -11.79 3.48
CA ARG A 214 7.23 -13.17 3.66
C ARG A 214 7.56 -13.50 5.12
N GLN A 215 8.21 -12.59 5.82
CA GLN A 215 8.60 -12.72 7.23
C GLN A 215 7.46 -12.47 8.22
N THR A 216 6.30 -11.95 7.78
CA THR A 216 5.19 -11.65 8.69
C THR A 216 4.68 -12.93 9.36
N ASN A 217 4.67 -12.93 10.69
CA ASN A 217 4.05 -13.99 11.49
C ASN A 217 2.53 -13.79 11.49
N VAL A 218 1.78 -14.81 11.04
CA VAL A 218 0.32 -14.72 10.92
C VAL A 218 -0.40 -14.71 12.27
N GLU A 219 0.20 -15.30 13.31
CA GLU A 219 -0.37 -15.27 14.66
C GLU A 219 -0.30 -13.85 15.26
N GLU A 220 0.77 -13.11 14.97
CA GLU A 220 0.90 -11.69 15.37
C GLU A 220 -0.16 -10.81 14.68
N LEU A 221 -0.55 -11.13 13.45
CA LEU A 221 -1.63 -10.40 12.77
C LEU A 221 -2.97 -10.59 13.48
N GLU A 222 -3.24 -11.80 13.97
CA GLU A 222 -4.46 -12.04 14.74
C GLU A 222 -4.44 -11.28 16.08
N ASP A 223 -3.33 -11.29 16.81
CA ASP A 223 -3.18 -10.50 18.04
C ASP A 223 -3.36 -8.99 17.75
N MET A 224 -2.78 -8.50 16.66
CA MET A 224 -2.98 -7.13 16.19
C MET A 224 -4.45 -6.82 15.92
N PHE A 225 -5.18 -7.69 15.20
CA PHE A 225 -6.62 -7.50 14.94
C PHE A 225 -7.46 -7.55 16.22
N ARG A 226 -7.17 -8.47 17.15
CA ARG A 226 -7.84 -8.52 18.46
C ARG A 226 -7.64 -7.23 19.24
N PHE A 227 -6.42 -6.72 19.25
CA PHE A 227 -6.08 -5.49 19.96
C PHE A 227 -6.80 -4.27 19.37
N PHE A 228 -6.75 -4.07 18.05
CA PHE A 228 -7.44 -2.95 17.42
C PHE A 228 -8.97 -3.10 17.43
N SER A 229 -9.48 -4.33 17.41
CA SER A 229 -10.90 -4.61 17.68
C SER A 229 -11.30 -4.12 19.07
N ALA A 230 -10.49 -4.39 20.11
CA ALA A 230 -10.73 -3.90 21.46
C ALA A 230 -10.66 -2.36 21.58
N LEU A 231 -9.86 -1.71 20.73
CA LEU A 231 -9.82 -0.24 20.62
C LEU A 231 -10.99 0.36 19.81
N GLY A 232 -11.87 -0.47 19.27
CA GLY A 232 -13.03 -0.02 18.49
C GLY A 232 -12.69 0.46 17.08
N VAL A 233 -11.61 -0.04 16.47
CA VAL A 233 -11.29 0.21 15.06
C VAL A 233 -12.44 -0.26 14.15
N ASP A 234 -12.70 0.52 13.09
CA ASP A 234 -13.85 0.39 12.20
C ASP A 234 -13.65 -0.53 11.01
N GLY A 235 -12.40 -0.79 10.67
CA GLY A 235 -12.09 -1.73 9.62
C GLY A 235 -10.61 -2.05 9.53
N HIS A 236 -10.29 -3.12 8.82
CA HIS A 236 -8.93 -3.48 8.48
C HIS A 236 -8.84 -3.75 6.99
N THR A 237 -8.03 -3.00 6.25
CA THR A 237 -7.56 -3.44 4.94
C THR A 237 -6.31 -4.29 5.13
N ILE A 238 -6.27 -5.44 4.47
CA ILE A 238 -5.12 -6.35 4.50
C ILE A 238 -4.77 -6.76 3.08
N SER A 239 -3.49 -6.75 2.75
CA SER A 239 -3.01 -7.07 1.41
C SER A 239 -1.68 -7.81 1.46
N PRO A 240 -1.42 -8.75 0.54
CA PRO A 240 -0.09 -9.30 0.35
C PRO A 240 0.87 -8.19 -0.12
N GLY A 241 2.08 -8.18 0.44
CA GLY A 241 3.20 -7.40 -0.07
C GLY A 241 3.62 -7.93 -1.43
N TYR A 242 3.76 -7.03 -2.40
CA TYR A 242 4.03 -7.37 -3.78
C TYR A 242 5.31 -6.74 -4.30
N ASP A 243 6.10 -7.53 -5.03
CA ASP A 243 7.36 -7.10 -5.62
C ASP A 243 7.13 -6.36 -6.94
N TYR A 244 7.38 -5.05 -6.94
CA TYR A 244 7.46 -4.24 -8.15
C TYR A 244 8.86 -3.65 -8.31
N ASP A 245 9.24 -3.32 -9.54
CA ASP A 245 10.63 -3.07 -9.93
C ASP A 245 11.34 -2.03 -9.06
N ALA A 246 10.64 -0.95 -8.69
CA ALA A 246 11.19 0.08 -7.81
C ALA A 246 11.49 -0.42 -6.40
N ALA A 247 10.61 -1.26 -5.83
CA ALA A 247 10.83 -1.86 -4.51
C ALA A 247 11.96 -2.91 -4.54
N LYS A 248 12.06 -3.71 -5.60
CA LYS A 248 13.17 -4.67 -5.81
C LYS A 248 14.52 -3.97 -5.82
N GLN A 249 14.64 -2.92 -6.63
CA GLN A 249 15.87 -2.14 -6.74
C GLN A 249 16.21 -1.41 -5.43
N ASP A 250 15.21 -0.97 -4.67
CA ASP A 250 15.44 -0.35 -3.36
C ASP A 250 16.13 -1.31 -2.39
N MET A 251 15.53 -2.49 -2.22
CA MET A 251 15.96 -3.53 -1.30
C MET A 251 17.35 -4.06 -1.61
N LEU A 252 17.62 -4.38 -2.88
CA LEU A 252 18.94 -4.85 -3.31
C LEU A 252 20.03 -3.82 -3.01
N LYS A 253 19.78 -2.54 -3.36
CA LYS A 253 20.79 -1.48 -3.23
C LYS A 253 21.05 -1.06 -1.78
N ARG A 254 20.01 -1.03 -0.93
CA ARG A 254 20.12 -0.48 0.44
C ARG A 254 20.35 -1.54 1.50
N LEU A 255 19.68 -2.68 1.36
CA LEU A 255 19.65 -3.72 2.37
C LEU A 255 20.47 -4.95 1.98
N GLY A 256 20.91 -5.05 0.72
CA GLY A 256 21.59 -6.24 0.21
C GLY A 256 20.72 -7.49 0.25
N LYS A 257 19.39 -7.34 0.33
CA LYS A 257 18.42 -8.44 0.44
C LYS A 257 17.86 -8.80 -0.92
N ASP A 258 17.77 -10.10 -1.21
CA ASP A 258 17.10 -10.60 -2.40
C ASP A 258 15.58 -10.35 -2.30
N PRO A 259 14.95 -9.63 -3.25
CA PRO A 259 13.50 -9.43 -3.25
C PRO A 259 12.69 -10.72 -3.28
N ALA A 260 13.23 -11.81 -3.85
CA ALA A 260 12.59 -13.13 -3.83
C ALA A 260 12.46 -13.72 -2.42
N GLU A 261 13.30 -13.27 -1.48
CA GLU A 261 13.27 -13.66 -0.07
C GLU A 261 12.36 -12.75 0.80
N PHE A 262 11.77 -11.70 0.23
CA PHE A 262 10.97 -10.72 0.99
C PHE A 262 9.51 -10.67 0.57
N PHE A 263 9.23 -10.75 -0.73
CA PHE A 263 7.87 -10.67 -1.25
C PHE A 263 7.20 -12.04 -1.39
N LEU A 264 5.87 -12.02 -1.52
CA LEU A 264 5.07 -13.24 -1.55
C LEU A 264 4.91 -13.77 -2.98
N THR A 265 5.10 -15.08 -3.14
CA THR A 265 4.53 -15.81 -4.28
C THR A 265 3.05 -16.08 -4.02
N ARG A 266 2.24 -16.37 -5.06
CA ARG A 266 0.81 -16.70 -4.85
C ARG A 266 0.61 -17.88 -3.90
N ALA A 267 1.46 -18.89 -4.02
CA ALA A 267 1.42 -20.07 -3.15
C ALA A 267 1.63 -19.68 -1.67
N LEU A 268 2.63 -18.82 -1.40
CA LEU A 268 2.89 -18.35 -0.04
C LEU A 268 1.81 -17.37 0.46
N THR A 269 1.27 -16.52 -0.42
CA THR A 269 0.10 -15.68 -0.10
C THR A 269 -1.06 -16.55 0.38
N ARG A 270 -1.40 -17.61 -0.36
CA ARG A 270 -2.49 -18.53 0.05
C ARG A 270 -2.25 -19.18 1.39
N GLN A 271 -1.01 -19.58 1.65
CA GLN A 271 -0.64 -20.13 2.96
C GLN A 271 -0.86 -19.11 4.08
N LYS A 272 -0.38 -17.87 3.92
CA LYS A 272 -0.50 -16.83 4.95
C LYS A 272 -1.94 -16.33 5.14
N PHE A 273 -2.73 -16.32 4.08
CA PHE A 273 -4.12 -15.87 4.08
C PHE A 273 -5.12 -17.02 4.23
N ALA A 274 -4.69 -18.24 4.54
CA ALA A 274 -5.58 -19.40 4.69
C ALA A 274 -6.72 -19.16 5.70
N ARG A 275 -6.49 -18.31 6.71
CA ARG A 275 -7.45 -17.95 7.77
C ARG A 275 -8.21 -16.64 7.52
N ILE A 276 -8.05 -16.01 6.35
CA ILE A 276 -8.67 -14.70 6.07
C ILE A 276 -10.20 -14.72 6.17
N LEU A 277 -10.85 -15.86 5.89
CA LEU A 277 -12.30 -15.99 6.04
C LEU A 277 -12.72 -16.00 7.52
N ASP A 278 -11.99 -16.72 8.38
CA ASP A 278 -12.18 -16.74 9.84
C ASP A 278 -11.97 -15.32 10.42
N TRP A 279 -10.88 -14.67 10.03
CA TRP A 279 -10.63 -13.27 10.38
C TRP A 279 -11.73 -12.35 9.86
N GLY A 280 -12.20 -12.59 8.63
CA GLY A 280 -13.31 -11.87 8.02
C GLY A 280 -14.60 -12.01 8.82
N ASP A 281 -14.85 -13.14 9.48
CA ASP A 281 -16.04 -13.34 10.31
C ASP A 281 -15.89 -12.70 11.69
N ARG A 282 -14.69 -12.73 12.26
CA ARG A 282 -14.35 -12.26 13.61
C ARG A 282 -14.00 -10.78 13.72
N PHE A 283 -13.52 -10.17 12.63
CA PHE A 283 -13.08 -8.79 12.57
C PHE A 283 -13.71 -8.06 11.36
N PRO A 284 -13.84 -6.73 11.40
CA PRO A 284 -14.35 -5.95 10.27
C PRO A 284 -13.28 -5.83 9.17
N ILE A 285 -12.96 -6.91 8.46
CA ILE A 285 -12.06 -6.86 7.31
C ILE A 285 -12.75 -6.13 6.15
N LEU A 286 -12.16 -5.02 5.70
CA LEU A 286 -12.61 -4.25 4.55
C LEU A 286 -12.20 -4.96 3.26
N GLY A 287 -13.16 -5.14 2.37
CA GLY A 287 -13.01 -5.88 1.12
C GLY A 287 -14.17 -6.86 0.92
N THR A 288 -14.29 -7.36 -0.29
CA THR A 288 -15.33 -8.31 -0.69
C THR A 288 -15.03 -9.70 -0.12
N ARG A 289 -16.10 -10.46 0.20
CA ARG A 289 -15.94 -11.85 0.64
C ARG A 289 -15.33 -12.70 -0.47
N VAL A 290 -15.63 -12.37 -1.72
CA VAL A 290 -15.03 -12.97 -2.91
C VAL A 290 -13.51 -12.77 -2.98
N TYR A 291 -13.01 -11.56 -2.68
CA TYR A 291 -11.57 -11.31 -2.61
C TYR A 291 -10.90 -12.08 -1.45
N GLN A 292 -11.59 -12.24 -0.32
CA GLN A 292 -11.10 -13.09 0.76
C GLN A 292 -10.98 -14.57 0.34
N GLU A 293 -11.95 -15.12 -0.40
CA GLU A 293 -11.86 -16.49 -0.94
C GLU A 293 -10.70 -16.64 -1.94
N PHE A 294 -10.43 -15.62 -2.74
CA PHE A 294 -9.28 -15.57 -3.64
C PHE A 294 -7.95 -15.59 -2.88
N LEU A 295 -7.80 -14.76 -1.85
CA LEU A 295 -6.63 -14.74 -0.98
C LEU A 295 -6.40 -16.09 -0.28
N ALA A 296 -7.47 -16.74 0.17
CA ALA A 296 -7.42 -18.08 0.77
C ALA A 296 -7.11 -19.20 -0.25
N GLY A 297 -7.05 -18.89 -1.55
CA GLY A 297 -6.79 -19.87 -2.60
C GLY A 297 -7.98 -20.76 -2.96
N LEU A 298 -9.19 -20.38 -2.55
CA LEU A 298 -10.42 -21.12 -2.84
C LEU A 298 -10.97 -20.84 -4.26
N ARG A 299 -10.41 -19.85 -4.95
CA ARG A 299 -10.77 -19.47 -6.31
C ARG A 299 -9.69 -18.64 -6.99
N GLU A 300 -9.88 -18.42 -8.27
CA GLU A 300 -9.18 -17.44 -9.09
C GLU A 300 -10.06 -16.22 -9.37
N LEU A 301 -9.44 -15.05 -9.49
CA LEU A 301 -10.09 -13.82 -9.92
C LEU A 301 -9.33 -13.23 -11.10
N THR A 302 -10.08 -12.62 -12.01
CA THR A 302 -9.54 -11.85 -13.13
C THR A 302 -9.21 -10.45 -12.65
N CYS A 303 -7.99 -9.98 -12.90
CA CYS A 303 -7.53 -8.66 -12.48
C CYS A 303 -8.35 -7.52 -13.14
N THR A 304 -8.71 -6.51 -12.35
CA THR A 304 -9.35 -5.27 -12.81
C THR A 304 -8.45 -4.07 -12.53
N ALA A 305 -7.24 -4.08 -13.07
CA ALA A 305 -6.21 -3.05 -12.85
C ALA A 305 -6.71 -1.60 -13.08
N TRP A 306 -7.67 -1.40 -13.98
CA TRP A 306 -8.29 -0.11 -14.30
C TRP A 306 -9.30 0.39 -13.24
N ALA A 307 -9.76 -0.46 -12.33
CA ALA A 307 -10.83 -0.13 -11.38
C ALA A 307 -10.33 0.72 -10.20
N ILE A 308 -9.03 0.68 -9.90
CA ILE A 308 -8.38 1.58 -8.93
C ILE A 308 -7.27 2.36 -9.65
N PRO A 309 -7.64 3.37 -10.46
CA PRO A 309 -6.65 4.17 -11.17
C PRO A 309 -5.83 5.02 -10.19
N THR A 310 -4.58 5.31 -10.57
CA THR A 310 -3.68 6.15 -9.77
C THR A 310 -3.44 7.48 -10.49
N TYR A 311 -3.58 8.59 -9.77
CA TYR A 311 -3.20 9.93 -10.24
C TYR A 311 -2.10 10.49 -9.35
N ASN A 312 -1.02 10.98 -9.96
CA ASN A 312 0.11 11.55 -9.22
C ASN A 312 0.72 12.76 -9.94
N ILE A 313 1.89 13.21 -9.47
CA ILE A 313 2.61 14.39 -9.98
C ILE A 313 2.80 14.36 -11.50
N ARG A 314 2.93 13.17 -12.10
CA ARG A 314 3.13 13.01 -13.55
C ARG A 314 1.83 12.79 -14.34
N GLY A 315 0.67 12.77 -13.68
CA GLY A 315 -0.64 12.55 -14.30
C GLY A 315 -1.25 11.18 -13.95
N TRP A 316 -2.09 10.67 -14.86
CA TRP A 316 -2.73 9.36 -14.73
C TRP A 316 -1.72 8.24 -14.97
N LYS A 317 -1.34 7.53 -13.91
CA LYS A 317 -0.35 6.45 -13.94
C LYS A 317 -0.99 5.15 -14.44
N ALA A 318 -0.27 4.46 -15.32
CA ALA A 318 -0.69 3.19 -15.93
C ALA A 318 0.43 2.14 -15.93
N PRO A 319 0.08 0.84 -15.98
CA PRO A 319 -1.27 0.29 -16.05
C PRO A 319 -1.99 0.24 -14.69
N CYS A 320 -1.27 0.31 -13.56
CA CYS A 320 -1.88 0.15 -12.25
C CYS A 320 -1.09 0.89 -11.16
N TYR A 321 -1.49 0.72 -9.90
CA TYR A 321 -0.79 1.31 -8.76
C TYR A 321 0.67 0.86 -8.61
N LEU A 322 1.00 -0.39 -8.97
CA LEU A 322 2.31 -1.00 -8.69
C LEU A 322 3.27 -0.91 -9.88
N ILE A 323 2.75 -0.98 -11.11
CA ILE A 323 3.52 -0.97 -12.34
C ILE A 323 3.37 0.40 -13.00
N THR A 324 4.47 0.96 -13.48
CA THR A 324 4.51 2.26 -14.17
C THR A 324 5.14 2.11 -15.54
N ASP A 325 4.30 1.94 -16.56
CA ASP A 325 4.75 1.89 -17.96
C ASP A 325 4.58 3.26 -18.64
N ALA A 326 3.56 4.02 -18.24
CA ALA A 326 3.27 5.33 -18.81
C ALA A 326 2.48 6.24 -17.86
N HIS A 327 2.45 7.53 -18.20
CA HIS A 327 1.57 8.53 -17.62
C HIS A 327 0.75 9.19 -18.73
N TYR A 328 -0.51 9.51 -18.43
CA TYR A 328 -1.45 10.13 -19.36
C TYR A 328 -2.00 11.44 -18.78
N PRO A 329 -2.32 12.44 -19.63
CA PRO A 329 -2.85 13.71 -19.17
C PRO A 329 -4.31 13.62 -18.72
N THR A 330 -5.09 12.67 -19.25
CA THR A 330 -6.52 12.47 -18.92
C THR A 330 -6.83 11.00 -18.62
N TYR A 331 -7.83 10.79 -17.77
CA TYR A 331 -8.36 9.49 -17.38
C TYR A 331 -8.91 8.75 -18.60
N ALA A 332 -9.64 9.47 -19.45
CA ALA A 332 -10.21 8.93 -20.67
C ALA A 332 -9.11 8.42 -21.62
N GLU A 333 -8.05 9.20 -21.82
CA GLU A 333 -6.92 8.78 -22.66
C GLU A 333 -6.20 7.56 -22.09
N MET A 334 -5.98 7.51 -20.77
CA MET A 334 -5.41 6.33 -20.12
C MET A 334 -6.26 5.08 -20.39
N LEU A 335 -7.57 5.16 -20.20
CA LEU A 335 -8.47 4.02 -20.44
C LEU A 335 -8.47 3.56 -21.90
N GLN A 336 -8.30 4.49 -22.85
CA GLN A 336 -8.33 4.20 -24.29
C GLN A 336 -7.01 3.66 -24.82
N LYS A 337 -5.87 4.22 -24.38
CA LYS A 337 -4.54 3.90 -24.93
C LYS A 337 -3.86 2.71 -24.28
N VAL A 338 -4.18 2.41 -23.02
CA VAL A 338 -3.61 1.25 -22.33
C VAL A 338 -4.22 -0.02 -22.91
N ASP A 339 -3.38 -0.95 -23.33
CA ASP A 339 -3.78 -2.30 -23.70
C ASP A 339 -4.00 -3.15 -22.44
N TRP A 340 -5.20 -3.03 -21.86
CA TRP A 340 -5.57 -3.68 -20.60
C TRP A 340 -5.50 -5.21 -20.66
N ASP A 341 -5.64 -5.81 -21.84
CA ASP A 341 -5.70 -7.26 -22.02
C ASP A 341 -4.32 -7.92 -21.91
N ARG A 342 -3.25 -7.12 -21.93
CA ARG A 342 -1.87 -7.56 -21.67
C ARG A 342 -1.54 -7.73 -20.20
N TYR A 343 -2.35 -7.22 -19.28
CA TYR A 343 -2.01 -7.16 -17.86
C TYR A 343 -2.83 -8.11 -16.99
N GLY A 344 -2.26 -8.42 -15.82
CA GLY A 344 -2.93 -9.20 -14.78
C GLY A 344 -2.90 -10.70 -15.00
N VAL A 345 -3.68 -11.39 -14.16
CA VAL A 345 -4.03 -12.80 -14.32
C VAL A 345 -5.50 -12.84 -14.70
N VAL A 346 -5.81 -13.50 -15.81
CA VAL A 346 -7.16 -13.59 -16.38
C VAL A 346 -7.50 -15.05 -16.53
N ASP A 347 -8.54 -15.51 -15.84
CA ASP A 347 -8.97 -16.93 -15.84
C ASP A 347 -7.81 -17.90 -15.50
N GLY A 348 -6.97 -17.51 -14.53
CA GLY A 348 -5.80 -18.27 -14.11
C GLY A 348 -4.58 -18.17 -15.04
N VAL A 349 -4.69 -17.50 -16.19
CA VAL A 349 -3.59 -17.32 -17.14
C VAL A 349 -2.90 -15.98 -16.89
N VAL A 350 -1.59 -16.03 -16.68
CA VAL A 350 -0.74 -14.85 -16.52
C VAL A 350 -0.58 -14.16 -17.89
N ARG A 351 -0.97 -12.88 -17.99
CA ARG A 351 -0.85 -12.09 -19.23
C ARG A 351 0.45 -11.29 -19.30
N ASP A 352 0.90 -10.77 -18.16
CA ASP A 352 2.18 -10.10 -17.98
C ASP A 352 3.00 -10.85 -16.90
N PRO A 353 4.25 -11.26 -17.16
CA PRO A 353 5.09 -11.92 -16.16
C PRO A 353 5.22 -11.15 -14.85
N ARG A 354 5.20 -9.81 -14.90
CA ARG A 354 5.20 -8.92 -13.73
C ARG A 354 3.90 -8.95 -12.93
N CYS A 355 2.90 -9.71 -13.35
CA CYS A 355 1.64 -9.93 -12.63
C CYS A 355 1.53 -11.35 -12.05
N ALA A 356 2.49 -12.23 -12.33
CA ALA A 356 2.41 -13.67 -12.03
C ALA A 356 2.12 -13.95 -10.54
N ASN A 357 2.69 -13.15 -9.64
CA ASN A 357 2.52 -13.30 -8.20
C ASN A 357 1.44 -12.39 -7.59
N CYS A 358 0.80 -11.53 -8.38
CA CYS A 358 -0.04 -10.48 -7.85
C CYS A 358 -1.34 -11.03 -7.29
N MET A 359 -1.63 -10.68 -6.04
CA MET A 359 -2.91 -10.93 -5.36
C MET A 359 -3.35 -9.70 -4.55
N VAL A 360 -2.93 -8.51 -4.97
CA VAL A 360 -3.12 -7.24 -4.23
C VAL A 360 -4.54 -6.71 -4.39
N HIS A 361 -5.06 -6.14 -3.30
CA HIS A 361 -6.41 -5.58 -3.24
C HIS A 361 -6.73 -4.58 -4.37
N CYS A 362 -5.76 -3.76 -4.79
CA CYS A 362 -5.97 -2.73 -5.83
C CYS A 362 -6.46 -3.30 -7.17
N GLY A 363 -6.10 -4.55 -7.49
CA GLY A 363 -6.50 -5.22 -8.73
C GLY A 363 -7.58 -6.28 -8.55
N TYR A 364 -7.76 -6.85 -7.35
CA TYR A 364 -8.62 -8.02 -7.14
C TYR A 364 -9.80 -7.80 -6.19
N ASP A 365 -9.76 -6.81 -5.31
CA ASP A 365 -10.94 -6.47 -4.51
C ASP A 365 -12.07 -5.87 -5.37
N PRO A 366 -11.79 -4.93 -6.30
CA PRO A 366 -12.76 -4.47 -7.27
C PRO A 366 -13.28 -5.61 -8.16
N SER A 367 -12.45 -6.58 -8.53
CA SER A 367 -12.86 -7.77 -9.29
C SER A 367 -13.95 -8.55 -8.55
N GLY A 368 -13.77 -8.74 -7.24
CA GLY A 368 -14.77 -9.38 -6.39
C GLY A 368 -16.07 -8.57 -6.24
N ALA A 369 -16.03 -7.25 -6.45
CA ALA A 369 -17.20 -6.37 -6.40
C ALA A 369 -17.93 -6.28 -7.75
N LEU A 370 -17.17 -6.14 -8.84
CA LEU A 370 -17.65 -6.00 -10.21
C LEU A 370 -18.22 -7.32 -10.75
N GLY A 371 -17.76 -8.45 -10.21
CA GLY A 371 -18.13 -9.76 -10.69
C GLY A 371 -17.47 -10.09 -12.04
N THR A 372 -16.19 -9.76 -12.18
CA THR A 372 -15.38 -10.41 -13.21
C THR A 372 -15.29 -11.90 -12.90
N ASN A 373 -15.31 -12.76 -13.93
CA ASN A 373 -15.24 -14.22 -13.81
C ASN A 373 -16.13 -14.81 -12.69
N TYR A 374 -17.31 -14.22 -12.53
CA TYR A 374 -18.18 -14.38 -11.37
C TYR A 374 -18.90 -15.73 -11.34
N GLN A 375 -18.99 -16.31 -10.13
CA GLN A 375 -19.63 -17.60 -9.90
C GLN A 375 -21.05 -17.43 -9.34
N PRO A 376 -21.98 -18.38 -9.61
CA PRO A 376 -23.31 -18.36 -8.99
C PRO A 376 -23.25 -18.18 -7.47
N GLY A 377 -23.98 -17.18 -6.96
CA GLY A 377 -24.07 -16.88 -5.52
C GLY A 377 -23.10 -15.83 -4.98
N ASP A 378 -22.13 -15.33 -5.74
CA ASP A 378 -21.11 -14.38 -5.24
C ASP A 378 -21.68 -13.03 -4.73
N HIS A 379 -22.71 -12.49 -5.37
CA HIS A 379 -23.47 -11.31 -4.97
C HIS A 379 -24.17 -11.57 -3.65
N TRP A 380 -24.70 -12.79 -3.46
CA TRP A 380 -25.29 -13.18 -2.19
C TRP A 380 -24.23 -13.31 -1.10
N LYS A 381 -23.05 -13.88 -1.39
CA LYS A 381 -21.93 -13.93 -0.45
C LYS A 381 -21.51 -12.53 -0.01
N ASN A 382 -21.30 -11.62 -0.96
CA ASN A 382 -20.94 -10.23 -0.69
C ASN A 382 -22.04 -9.50 0.09
N LEU A 383 -23.31 -9.64 -0.32
CA LEU A 383 -24.44 -9.02 0.37
C LEU A 383 -24.57 -9.55 1.80
N LYS A 384 -24.55 -10.87 1.99
CA LYS A 384 -24.60 -11.48 3.33
C LYS A 384 -23.44 -10.98 4.19
N TYR A 385 -22.23 -10.89 3.66
CA TYR A 385 -21.07 -10.39 4.38
C TYR A 385 -21.22 -8.92 4.78
N THR A 386 -21.55 -8.04 3.83
CA THR A 386 -21.73 -6.60 4.03
C THR A 386 -22.84 -6.28 5.02
N PHE A 387 -23.97 -6.99 4.94
CA PHE A 387 -25.15 -6.73 5.76
C PHE A 387 -25.18 -7.53 7.07
N ALA A 388 -24.26 -8.46 7.28
CA ALA A 388 -24.11 -9.18 8.54
C ALA A 388 -23.93 -8.21 9.73
N PRO A 389 -24.22 -8.66 10.97
CA PRO A 389 -23.86 -7.91 12.17
C PRO A 389 -22.36 -7.59 12.19
N ARG A 390 -22.01 -6.41 12.70
CA ARG A 390 -20.60 -6.08 12.95
C ARG A 390 -20.10 -7.00 14.06
N PRO A 391 -18.91 -7.61 13.93
CA PRO A 391 -18.33 -8.41 15.01
C PRO A 391 -18.20 -7.58 16.29
N LYS A 392 -18.45 -8.22 17.44
CA LYS A 392 -18.28 -7.56 18.74
C LYS A 392 -16.79 -7.26 18.98
N PRO A 393 -16.46 -6.08 19.52
CA PRO A 393 -15.09 -5.80 19.97
C PRO A 393 -14.54 -6.90 20.87
N CYS A 394 -13.29 -7.26 20.66
CA CYS A 394 -12.60 -8.18 21.57
C CYS A 394 -12.40 -7.53 22.95
N ALA A 395 -12.33 -8.35 24.00
CA ALA A 395 -11.90 -7.86 25.30
C ALA A 395 -10.41 -7.54 25.26
N LEU A 396 -10.01 -6.45 25.92
CA LEU A 396 -8.60 -6.15 26.13
C LEU A 396 -8.14 -6.88 27.40
N ASP A 397 -7.28 -7.88 27.25
CA ASP A 397 -6.64 -8.56 28.38
C ASP A 397 -5.14 -8.19 28.48
N PRO A 398 -4.54 -8.22 29.69
CA PRO A 398 -3.14 -7.84 29.88
C PRO A 398 -2.14 -8.67 29.07
N GLU A 399 -2.41 -9.96 28.82
CA GLU A 399 -1.52 -10.82 28.05
C GLU A 399 -1.53 -10.44 26.56
N LEU A 400 -2.69 -10.10 26.00
CA LEU A 400 -2.77 -9.57 24.64
C LEU A 400 -1.97 -8.27 24.50
N VAL A 401 -2.10 -7.34 25.46
CA VAL A 401 -1.31 -6.10 25.46
C VAL A 401 0.19 -6.42 25.47
N ARG A 402 0.63 -7.36 26.31
CA ARG A 402 2.05 -7.78 26.38
C ARG A 402 2.56 -8.41 25.08
N ARG A 403 1.73 -9.17 24.36
CA ARG A 403 2.11 -9.76 23.06
C ARG A 403 2.16 -8.73 21.94
N VAL A 404 1.33 -7.70 22.00
CA VAL A 404 1.26 -6.63 20.99
C VAL A 404 2.37 -5.58 21.18
N PHE A 405 2.66 -5.21 22.43
CA PHE A 405 3.76 -4.33 22.79
C PHE A 405 5.01 -5.14 23.09
N ASN A 406 5.55 -5.78 22.05
CA ASN A 406 6.66 -6.72 22.15
C ASN A 406 8.02 -6.16 21.71
N GLY A 407 8.09 -4.91 21.27
CA GLY A 407 9.26 -4.27 20.67
C GLY A 407 9.99 -3.33 21.62
N ALA A 408 10.20 -2.09 21.18
CA ALA A 408 10.96 -1.07 21.93
C ALA A 408 10.38 -0.83 23.33
N SER A 409 9.05 -0.79 23.49
CA SER A 409 8.41 -0.62 24.79
C SER A 409 8.66 -1.78 25.77
N ALA A 410 9.02 -2.97 25.26
CA ALA A 410 9.42 -4.14 26.05
C ALA A 410 10.94 -4.33 26.16
N GLY A 411 11.73 -3.33 25.75
CA GLY A 411 13.20 -3.40 25.76
C GLY A 411 13.80 -4.27 24.65
N ARG A 412 13.02 -4.62 23.61
CA ARG A 412 13.45 -5.42 22.46
C ARG A 412 13.48 -4.62 21.16
N GLY A 413 13.98 -3.39 21.21
CA GLY A 413 14.10 -2.52 20.03
C GLY A 413 15.07 -3.08 18.99
N HIS A 414 14.77 -2.91 17.70
CA HIS A 414 15.62 -3.36 16.60
C HIS A 414 16.84 -2.47 16.34
N THR A 415 16.90 -1.28 16.96
CA THR A 415 18.07 -0.37 16.90
C THR A 415 19.11 -0.67 17.98
N SER A 416 18.81 -1.57 18.94
CA SER A 416 19.71 -1.96 20.04
C SER A 416 20.88 -2.87 19.62
N THR A 417 21.01 -3.20 18.33
CA THR A 417 22.13 -3.98 17.77
C THR A 417 22.74 -3.32 16.53
N SER A 418 23.32 -2.14 16.70
CA SER A 418 24.49 -1.75 15.90
C SER A 418 25.71 -1.78 16.81
N PRO A 419 26.67 -2.71 16.64
CA PRO A 419 28.00 -2.48 17.18
C PRO A 419 28.48 -1.15 16.61
N ALA A 420 28.98 -0.27 17.47
CA ALA A 420 29.73 0.89 17.03
C ALA A 420 30.75 0.42 15.96
N PRO A 421 30.94 1.15 14.85
CA PRO A 421 31.97 0.78 13.89
C PRO A 421 33.28 0.68 14.66
N ALA A 422 33.87 -0.53 14.69
CA ALA A 422 35.20 -0.71 15.25
C ALA A 422 36.10 0.35 14.63
N ALA A 423 36.78 1.12 15.49
CA ALA A 423 37.70 2.16 15.08
C ALA A 423 38.62 1.58 14.00
N LYS A 424 38.62 2.20 12.81
CA LYS A 424 39.45 1.79 11.68
C LYS A 424 40.90 1.67 12.15
N PRO A 425 41.62 0.57 11.86
CA PRO A 425 43.06 0.55 12.06
C PRO A 425 43.66 1.63 11.16
N GLN A 426 44.45 2.54 11.73
CA GLN A 426 45.23 3.51 10.96
C GLN A 426 46.17 2.75 10.02
N LEU A 427 46.00 2.94 8.71
CA LEU A 427 46.98 2.49 7.73
C LEU A 427 48.27 3.30 7.92
N LYS A 428 49.37 2.62 8.25
CA LYS A 428 50.73 3.17 8.06
C LYS A 428 51.09 3.08 6.57
N PRO A 429 51.76 4.08 5.99
CA PRO A 429 52.14 4.04 4.59
C PRO A 429 53.43 3.24 4.35
N ASN A 430 53.43 2.52 3.22
CA ASN A 430 54.55 1.91 2.48
C ASN A 430 55.19 0.60 2.99
N ALA A 431 54.91 -0.50 2.26
CA ALA A 431 55.88 -1.54 1.88
C ALA A 431 55.36 -2.33 0.64
N PRO A 432 56.22 -2.84 -0.25
CA PRO A 432 55.83 -3.29 -1.59
C PRO A 432 55.25 -4.71 -1.64
N LEU A 433 54.38 -4.97 -2.63
CA LEU A 433 53.72 -6.24 -2.90
C LEU A 433 54.71 -7.35 -3.31
N PRO A 434 54.61 -8.59 -2.77
CA PRO A 434 55.29 -9.75 -3.32
C PRO A 434 54.45 -10.50 -4.37
N SER A 435 55.17 -11.14 -5.30
CA SER A 435 54.72 -11.78 -6.53
C SER A 435 53.78 -12.98 -6.34
N VAL A 436 52.83 -13.11 -7.26
CA VAL A 436 51.91 -14.25 -7.42
C VAL A 436 52.68 -15.51 -7.83
N ALA A 437 52.58 -16.58 -7.03
CA ALA A 437 53.03 -17.93 -7.38
C ALA A 437 51.83 -18.80 -7.82
N LYS A 438 52.07 -19.63 -8.83
CA LYS A 438 51.13 -20.47 -9.58
C LYS A 438 50.45 -21.56 -8.74
N ALA A 439 49.21 -21.87 -9.12
CA ALA A 439 48.41 -23.01 -8.65
C ALA A 439 48.96 -24.37 -9.15
N PRO A 440 48.72 -25.48 -8.42
CA PRO A 440 49.15 -26.82 -8.84
C PRO A 440 48.16 -27.50 -9.81
N GLU A 441 48.72 -28.27 -10.74
CA GLU A 441 48.03 -29.09 -11.76
C GLU A 441 47.41 -30.39 -11.19
N PRO A 442 46.38 -30.96 -11.85
CA PRO A 442 45.88 -32.30 -11.56
C PRO A 442 46.61 -33.39 -12.37
N VAL A 443 46.88 -34.51 -11.72
CA VAL A 443 47.55 -35.71 -12.26
C VAL A 443 46.63 -36.46 -13.23
N GLY A 444 47.15 -36.81 -14.42
CA GLY A 444 46.41 -37.45 -15.51
C GLY A 444 46.37 -38.99 -15.45
N ARG A 445 45.52 -39.55 -16.34
CA ARG A 445 45.74 -40.86 -16.98
C ARG A 445 45.35 -40.76 -18.46
N HIS A 446 46.28 -41.22 -19.30
CA HIS A 446 46.23 -41.42 -20.76
C HIS A 446 44.95 -42.16 -21.22
N VAL A 447 44.47 -42.04 -22.46
CA VAL A 447 45.05 -42.64 -23.68
C VAL A 447 44.44 -42.04 -24.98
N ALA A 448 45.34 -41.77 -25.94
CA ALA A 448 45.27 -41.76 -27.42
C ALA A 448 44.27 -40.87 -28.23
N HIS A 449 44.89 -39.95 -28.99
CA HIS A 449 44.50 -39.40 -30.31
C HIS A 449 44.62 -40.48 -31.42
N PRO A 450 44.09 -40.32 -32.67
CA PRO A 450 44.33 -39.19 -33.60
C PRO A 450 43.10 -38.87 -34.50
N ASP A 451 43.04 -37.99 -35.50
CA ASP A 451 43.81 -36.89 -36.09
C ASP A 451 42.86 -36.19 -37.11
N HIS A 452 43.34 -35.11 -37.73
CA HIS A 452 42.94 -34.57 -39.05
C HIS A 452 41.68 -33.67 -39.11
N THR A 453 41.59 -32.52 -39.79
CA THR A 453 42.47 -31.54 -40.48
C THR A 453 41.53 -30.51 -41.14
N ALA A 454 41.96 -29.24 -41.28
CA ALA A 454 41.70 -28.32 -42.43
C ALA A 454 40.23 -27.93 -42.78
N GLN A 455 39.87 -26.80 -43.40
CA GLN A 455 40.54 -25.60 -43.91
C GLN A 455 39.46 -24.54 -44.20
N ALA A 456 39.90 -23.28 -44.28
CA ALA A 456 39.12 -22.11 -44.70
C ALA A 456 38.78 -22.10 -46.20
N THR A 457 37.77 -21.32 -46.62
CA THR A 457 37.92 -20.22 -47.61
C THR A 457 36.58 -19.54 -47.94
N ALA A 458 36.66 -18.23 -48.18
CA ALA A 458 35.61 -17.32 -48.62
C ALA A 458 35.40 -17.35 -50.14
N SER A 459 34.28 -16.80 -50.65
CA SER A 459 34.28 -15.71 -51.66
C SER A 459 32.89 -15.35 -52.25
N SER A 460 32.67 -14.03 -52.35
CA SER A 460 32.08 -13.24 -53.45
C SER A 460 30.63 -13.40 -53.97
N VAL A 461 29.92 -12.27 -53.84
CA VAL A 461 28.77 -11.67 -54.57
C VAL A 461 29.19 -11.38 -56.06
N PRO A 462 28.32 -11.34 -57.12
CA PRO A 462 27.38 -10.22 -57.32
C PRO A 462 26.05 -10.38 -58.12
N SER A 463 25.24 -9.34 -57.87
CA SER A 463 24.06 -8.75 -58.54
C SER A 463 23.58 -9.21 -59.92
N ASN A 464 22.25 -9.17 -60.12
CA ASN A 464 21.67 -8.47 -61.27
C ASN A 464 20.24 -7.92 -61.05
N ARG A 465 19.94 -6.80 -61.71
CA ARG A 465 18.72 -5.97 -61.66
C ARG A 465 17.71 -6.33 -62.78
N HIS A 466 16.51 -5.72 -62.66
CA HIS A 466 15.45 -5.40 -63.66
C HIS A 466 14.15 -6.19 -63.46
N GLY A 467 12.93 -5.62 -63.45
CA GLY A 467 12.46 -4.24 -63.67
C GLY A 467 10.94 -4.13 -63.35
N ALA A 468 10.52 -2.92 -62.97
CA ALA A 468 9.35 -2.15 -63.44
C ALA A 468 8.11 -2.87 -64.02
N LYS A 469 6.84 -2.43 -63.90
CA LYS A 469 6.04 -1.44 -63.13
C LYS A 469 4.54 -1.69 -63.57
N PRO A 470 3.51 -0.82 -63.41
CA PRO A 470 2.26 -1.14 -62.70
C PRO A 470 0.93 -0.95 -63.50
N SER A 471 -0.22 -1.29 -62.88
CA SER A 471 -1.59 -0.69 -63.03
C SER A 471 -2.59 -1.64 -62.36
N GLY A 472 -3.68 -1.29 -61.67
CA GLY A 472 -4.44 -0.05 -61.50
C GLY A 472 -5.92 -0.44 -61.28
N ALA A 473 -6.58 0.15 -60.27
CA ALA A 473 -8.02 0.35 -60.04
C ALA A 473 -8.30 0.31 -58.53
#